data_AF-A0A3D0H077-F1
#
_entry.id   AF-A0A3D0H077-F1
#
_cell.length_a   1.000
_cell.length_b   1.000
_cell.length_c   1.000
_cell.angle_alpha   90.00
_cell.angle_beta   90.00
_cell.angle_gamma   90.00
#
_symmetry.space_group_name_H-M   'P 1'
#
loop_
_entity.id
_entity.type
_entity.pdbx_description
1 polymer ?
#
loop_
_entity_poly.entity_id
_entity_poly.type
_entity_poly.pdbx_seq_one_letter_code
_entity_poly.pdbx_strand_id
1 'polypeptide(L)'
;MINIKAIKKSYEKRDVLCGISLDIREGEITFIVGRSGCGKSTFLNILGGLEIPDEGSVLYNGKDISEDLDSYRRTEVGFVFQGFNLVDGLSALENIKLAQLYAGTDISDDMIEDNLKRFGIKDPFQPSETLSGGEMQRTALLRSSLKNCDVIIADEPTGSLDEENSAAVFDL
;
A
#
# COMPACT_ATOMS: atom_id res chain seq x y z
N MET A 1 8.25 -0.06 -13.93
CA MET A 1 8.24 1.39 -14.29
C MET A 1 6.81 1.89 -14.32
N ILE A 2 6.53 3.04 -13.68
CA ILE A 2 5.21 3.69 -13.70
C ILE A 2 5.30 5.02 -14.46
N ASN A 3 4.41 5.25 -15.41
CA ASN A 3 4.27 6.52 -16.13
C ASN A 3 2.89 7.11 -15.89
N ILE A 4 2.85 8.35 -15.43
CA ILE A 4 1.63 9.07 -15.07
C ILE A 4 1.48 10.24 -16.03
N LYS A 5 0.35 10.29 -16.72
CA LYS A 5 0.11 11.25 -17.81
C LYS A 5 -1.09 12.11 -17.53
N ALA A 6 -0.84 13.37 -17.18
CA ALA A 6 -1.83 14.43 -17.04
C ALA A 6 -3.07 14.06 -16.20
N ILE A 7 -2.87 13.36 -15.09
CA ILE A 7 -3.96 12.93 -14.20
C ILE A 7 -4.72 14.12 -13.66
N LYS A 8 -6.04 14.13 -13.91
CA LYS A 8 -6.98 15.06 -13.29
C LYS A 8 -8.03 14.30 -12.49
N LYS A 9 -8.43 14.90 -11.38
CA LYS A 9 -9.52 14.40 -10.55
C LYS A 9 -10.25 15.54 -9.87
N SER A 10 -11.56 15.53 -9.97
CA SER A 10 -12.44 16.49 -9.33
C SER A 10 -13.56 15.74 -8.60
N TYR A 11 -13.92 16.24 -7.41
CA TYR A 11 -15.13 15.77 -6.72
C TYR A 11 -16.12 16.92 -6.67
N GLU A 12 -17.34 16.64 -7.16
CA GLU A 12 -18.39 17.64 -7.31
C GLU A 12 -17.93 18.86 -8.14
N LYS A 13 -17.52 19.94 -7.48
CA LYS A 13 -17.05 21.20 -8.10
C LYS A 13 -15.65 21.61 -7.63
N ARG A 14 -14.91 20.70 -7.01
CA ARG A 14 -13.57 20.96 -6.50
C ARG A 14 -12.56 20.11 -7.25
N ASP A 15 -11.66 20.77 -7.94
CA ASP A 15 -10.49 20.13 -8.54
C ASP A 15 -9.52 19.73 -7.42
N VAL A 16 -9.16 18.45 -7.39
CA VAL A 16 -8.22 17.86 -6.43
C VAL A 16 -6.88 17.61 -7.09
N LEU A 17 -6.87 17.03 -8.30
CA LEU A 17 -5.67 16.84 -9.12
C LEU A 17 -5.84 17.60 -10.43
N CYS A 18 -4.85 18.42 -10.79
CA CYS A 18 -4.96 19.38 -11.90
C CYS A 18 -3.97 19.10 -13.05
N GLY A 19 -3.81 17.83 -13.44
CA GLY A 19 -2.96 17.44 -14.59
C GLY A 19 -1.56 17.00 -14.16
N ILE A 20 -1.47 16.10 -13.19
CA ILE A 20 -0.20 15.60 -12.67
C ILE A 20 0.44 14.65 -13.70
N SER A 21 1.71 14.89 -14.01
CA SER A 21 2.53 13.97 -14.81
C SER A 21 3.83 13.66 -14.08
N LEU A 22 4.20 12.39 -14.05
CA LEU A 22 5.37 11.89 -13.31
C LEU A 22 5.81 10.55 -13.90
N ASP A 23 7.12 10.33 -13.97
CA ASP A 23 7.69 9.03 -14.32
C ASP A 23 8.46 8.50 -13.11
N ILE A 24 8.14 7.27 -12.68
CA ILE A 24 8.79 6.57 -11.57
C ILE A 24 9.50 5.34 -12.12
N ARG A 25 10.81 5.25 -11.86
CA ARG A 25 11.65 4.16 -12.36
C ARG A 25 11.58 2.95 -11.44
N GLU A 26 11.98 1.82 -11.99
CA GLU A 26 12.13 0.60 -11.19
C GLU A 26 13.24 0.76 -10.14
N GLY A 27 13.00 0.27 -8.92
CA GLY A 27 13.90 0.42 -7.78
C GLY A 27 13.96 1.83 -7.18
N GLU A 28 13.15 2.77 -7.65
CA GLU A 28 13.13 4.14 -7.15
C GLU A 28 12.21 4.29 -5.93
N ILE A 29 12.73 4.87 -4.85
CA ILE A 29 11.91 5.32 -3.72
C ILE A 29 11.49 6.76 -3.96
N THR A 30 10.21 6.98 -4.20
CA THR A 30 9.63 8.30 -4.47
C THR A 30 8.80 8.79 -3.29
N PHE A 31 9.15 9.96 -2.75
CA PHE A 31 8.38 10.61 -1.69
C PHE A 31 7.46 11.69 -2.26
N ILE A 32 6.18 11.62 -1.89
CA ILE A 32 5.18 12.63 -2.26
C ILE A 32 4.85 13.45 -1.01
N VAL A 33 5.30 14.70 -1.00
CA VAL A 33 5.13 15.61 0.13
C VAL A 33 4.22 16.78 -0.24
N GLY A 34 3.43 17.25 0.72
CA GLY A 34 2.48 18.33 0.50
C GLY A 34 1.56 18.54 1.69
N ARG A 35 0.91 19.70 1.75
CA ARG A 35 -0.02 20.05 2.84
C ARG A 35 -1.16 19.04 2.95
N SER A 36 -1.78 18.95 4.14
CA SER A 36 -3.00 18.15 4.30
C SER A 36 -4.09 18.64 3.35
N GLY A 37 -4.82 17.71 2.73
CA GLY A 37 -5.90 18.01 1.77
C GLY A 37 -5.46 18.45 0.37
N CYS A 38 -4.18 18.37 0.01
CA CYS A 38 -3.71 18.71 -1.35
C CYS A 38 -3.88 17.59 -2.39
N GLY A 39 -4.58 16.49 -2.04
CA GLY A 39 -4.85 15.39 -2.97
C GLY A 39 -3.85 14.23 -2.97
N LYS A 40 -2.91 14.14 -2.02
CA LYS A 40 -1.93 13.04 -1.95
C LYS A 40 -2.58 11.67 -1.94
N SER A 41 -3.51 11.43 -1.01
CA SER A 41 -4.21 10.14 -0.90
C SER A 41 -5.04 9.84 -2.15
N THR A 42 -5.71 10.84 -2.74
CA THR A 42 -6.39 10.68 -4.04
C THR A 42 -5.43 10.26 -5.14
N PHE A 43 -4.26 10.88 -5.21
CA PHE A 43 -3.23 10.52 -6.18
C PHE A 43 -2.72 9.09 -5.95
N LEU A 44 -2.40 8.72 -4.71
CA LEU A 44 -1.98 7.37 -4.36
C LEU A 44 -3.05 6.32 -4.67
N ASN A 45 -4.33 6.61 -4.37
CA ASN A 45 -5.44 5.72 -4.70
C ASN A 45 -5.56 5.47 -6.21
N ILE A 46 -5.34 6.52 -7.02
CA ILE A 46 -5.31 6.38 -8.49
C ILE A 46 -4.12 5.52 -8.93
N LEU A 47 -2.92 5.74 -8.38
CA LEU A 47 -1.75 4.91 -8.67
C LEU A 47 -1.95 3.44 -8.25
N GLY A 48 -2.67 3.21 -7.16
CA GLY A 48 -2.99 1.87 -6.66
C GLY A 48 -4.17 1.20 -7.38
N GLY A 49 -4.78 1.87 -8.37
CA GLY A 49 -5.95 1.34 -9.08
C GLY A 49 -7.20 1.20 -8.19
N LEU A 50 -7.26 1.91 -7.06
CA LEU A 50 -8.41 1.96 -6.17
C LEU A 50 -9.41 3.03 -6.60
N GLU A 51 -8.96 3.99 -7.40
CA GLU A 51 -9.76 5.07 -7.94
C GLU A 51 -9.39 5.33 -9.40
N ILE A 52 -10.38 5.74 -10.19
CA ILE A 52 -10.20 6.04 -11.62
C ILE A 52 -10.08 7.56 -11.77
N PRO A 53 -9.06 8.08 -12.47
CA PRO A 53 -8.95 9.52 -12.76
C PRO A 53 -10.07 9.96 -13.71
N ASP A 54 -10.40 11.26 -13.71
CA ASP A 54 -11.39 11.80 -14.66
C ASP A 54 -10.77 12.04 -16.04
N GLU A 55 -9.48 12.42 -16.07
CA GLU A 55 -8.67 12.52 -17.28
C GLU A 55 -7.25 12.03 -17.01
N GLY A 56 -6.55 11.66 -18.08
CA GLY A 56 -5.18 11.15 -18.02
C GLY A 56 -5.11 9.64 -17.85
N SER A 57 -3.90 9.11 -17.68
CA SER A 57 -3.68 7.67 -17.49
C SER A 57 -2.48 7.35 -16.63
N VAL A 58 -2.53 6.15 -16.02
CA VAL A 58 -1.41 5.54 -15.31
C VAL A 58 -1.03 4.29 -16.08
N LEU A 59 0.24 4.22 -16.48
CA LEU A 59 0.80 3.07 -17.16
C LEU A 59 1.76 2.34 -16.24
N TYR A 60 1.59 1.03 -16.12
CA TYR A 60 2.52 0.14 -15.45
C TYR A 60 3.20 -0.73 -16.51
N ASN A 61 4.54 -0.66 -16.59
CA ASN A 61 5.35 -1.36 -17.60
C ASN A 61 4.81 -1.15 -19.04
N GLY A 62 4.39 0.08 -19.34
CA GLY A 62 3.88 0.49 -20.65
C GLY A 62 2.43 0.10 -20.95
N LYS A 63 1.73 -0.57 -20.03
CA LYS A 63 0.30 -0.93 -20.15
C LYS A 63 -0.55 -0.03 -19.29
N ASP A 64 -1.67 0.44 -19.81
CA ASP A 64 -2.62 1.23 -19.01
C ASP A 64 -3.28 0.34 -17.96
N ILE A 65 -3.21 0.74 -16.68
CA ILE A 65 -3.73 -0.07 -15.58
C ILE A 65 -5.27 -0.19 -15.63
N SER A 66 -5.95 0.73 -16.31
CA SER A 66 -7.41 0.74 -16.41
C SER A 66 -7.95 -0.41 -17.28
N GLU A 67 -7.12 -1.01 -18.13
CA GLU A 67 -7.49 -2.15 -18.96
C GLU A 67 -7.71 -3.43 -18.14
N ASP A 68 -7.01 -3.60 -17.01
CA ASP A 68 -7.15 -4.75 -16.12
C ASP A 68 -6.77 -4.38 -14.67
N LEU A 69 -7.64 -3.59 -14.04
CA LEU A 69 -7.45 -3.16 -12.66
C LEU A 69 -7.43 -4.32 -11.66
N ASP A 70 -8.16 -5.41 -11.95
CA ASP A 70 -8.22 -6.56 -11.05
C ASP A 70 -6.88 -7.28 -11.01
N SER A 71 -6.27 -7.53 -12.17
CA SER A 71 -4.92 -8.13 -12.23
C SER A 71 -3.89 -7.19 -11.61
N TYR A 72 -3.91 -5.90 -11.99
CA TYR A 72 -2.99 -4.89 -11.44
C TYR A 72 -3.01 -4.86 -9.91
N ARG A 73 -4.21 -4.76 -9.31
CA ARG A 73 -4.39 -4.80 -7.85
C ARG A 73 -4.05 -6.14 -7.25
N ARG A 74 -4.14 -7.24 -7.98
CA ARG A 74 -3.90 -8.58 -7.45
C ARG A 74 -2.42 -8.88 -7.30
N THR A 75 -1.62 -8.54 -8.31
CA THR A 75 -0.23 -9.02 -8.42
C THR A 75 0.81 -7.91 -8.48
N GLU A 76 0.47 -6.75 -9.06
CA GLU A 76 1.48 -5.74 -9.41
C GLU A 76 1.71 -4.71 -8.29
N VAL A 77 0.67 -4.37 -7.53
CA VAL A 77 0.74 -3.31 -6.50
C VAL A 77 0.28 -3.78 -5.12
N GLY A 78 1.06 -3.46 -4.08
CA GLY A 78 0.72 -3.55 -2.66
C GLY A 78 0.41 -2.17 -2.10
N PHE A 79 -0.57 -2.07 -1.20
CA PHE A 79 -1.01 -0.79 -0.64
C PHE A 79 -0.98 -0.81 0.89
N VAL A 80 -0.29 0.15 1.48
CA VAL A 80 -0.24 0.41 2.92
C VAL A 80 -1.04 1.68 3.18
N PHE A 81 -2.23 1.51 3.75
CA PHE A 81 -3.15 2.61 4.01
C PHE A 81 -2.77 3.34 5.30
N GLN A 82 -3.09 4.63 5.38
CA GLN A 82 -2.97 5.43 6.60
C GLN A 82 -3.74 4.79 7.79
N GLY A 83 -4.89 4.18 7.51
CA GLY A 83 -5.69 3.44 8.50
C GLY A 83 -5.34 1.96 8.65
N PHE A 84 -4.22 1.51 8.07
CA PHE A 84 -3.73 0.11 8.00
C PHE A 84 -4.62 -0.85 7.20
N ASN A 85 -5.94 -0.69 7.29
CA ASN A 85 -6.98 -1.53 6.68
C ASN A 85 -6.77 -3.01 6.98
N LEU A 86 -6.43 -3.36 8.23
CA LEU A 86 -6.53 -4.73 8.70
C LEU A 86 -8.01 -5.07 8.89
N VAL A 87 -8.37 -6.32 8.64
CA VAL A 87 -9.73 -6.83 8.78
C VAL A 87 -9.95 -7.15 10.25
N ASP A 88 -10.90 -6.43 10.87
CA ASP A 88 -11.31 -6.65 12.27
C ASP A 88 -11.73 -8.11 12.50
N GLY A 89 -11.37 -8.65 13.66
CA GLY A 89 -11.66 -10.03 14.04
C GLY A 89 -10.73 -11.07 13.40
N LEU A 90 -9.92 -10.70 12.40
CA LEU A 90 -8.82 -11.52 11.92
C LEU A 90 -7.53 -11.18 12.67
N SER A 91 -6.72 -12.19 12.94
CA SER A 91 -5.39 -12.03 13.50
C SER A 91 -4.41 -11.37 12.53
N ALA A 92 -3.23 -10.97 13.02
CA ALA A 92 -2.17 -10.44 12.17
C ALA A 92 -1.77 -11.44 11.07
N LEU A 93 -1.63 -12.71 11.45
CA LEU A 93 -1.31 -13.81 10.53
C LEU A 93 -2.42 -14.02 9.50
N GLU A 94 -3.69 -14.05 9.91
CA GLU A 94 -4.83 -14.22 8.99
C GLU A 94 -4.97 -13.06 8.01
N ASN A 95 -4.69 -11.82 8.45
CA ASN A 95 -4.67 -10.65 7.58
C ASN A 95 -3.64 -10.79 6.45
N ILE A 96 -2.45 -11.34 6.74
CA ILE A 96 -1.41 -11.59 5.74
C ILE A 96 -1.84 -12.75 4.81
N LYS A 97 -2.35 -13.85 5.38
CA LYS A 97 -2.82 -15.00 4.60
C LYS A 97 -3.95 -14.65 3.64
N LEU A 98 -4.86 -13.77 4.06
CA LEU A 98 -5.95 -13.30 3.21
C LEU A 98 -5.39 -12.59 1.97
N ALA A 99 -4.37 -11.73 2.14
CA ALA A 99 -3.72 -11.07 1.02
C ALA A 99 -3.02 -12.06 0.08
N GLN A 100 -2.35 -13.07 0.63
CA GLN A 100 -1.68 -14.11 -0.16
C GLN A 100 -2.65 -14.94 -0.99
N LEU A 101 -3.79 -15.32 -0.39
CA LEU A 101 -4.86 -16.05 -1.08
C LEU A 101 -5.34 -15.29 -2.32
N TYR A 102 -5.55 -13.98 -2.20
CA TYR A 102 -5.95 -13.15 -3.34
C TYR A 102 -4.83 -12.98 -4.36
N ALA A 103 -3.59 -12.80 -3.90
CA ALA A 103 -2.42 -12.64 -4.77
C ALA A 103 -2.01 -13.95 -5.47
N GLY A 104 -2.51 -15.10 -5.02
CA GLY A 104 -2.08 -16.42 -5.52
C GLY A 104 -0.64 -16.76 -5.11
N THR A 105 -0.18 -16.24 -3.98
CA THR A 105 1.15 -16.53 -3.41
C THR A 105 1.04 -17.61 -2.35
N ASP A 106 2.08 -18.43 -2.21
CA ASP A 106 2.13 -19.54 -1.27
C ASP A 106 3.36 -19.38 -0.38
N ILE A 107 3.15 -18.81 0.80
CA ILE A 107 4.16 -18.66 1.85
C ILE A 107 3.66 -19.45 3.06
N SER A 108 4.54 -20.22 3.69
CA SER A 108 4.15 -21.02 4.84
C SER A 108 3.75 -20.15 6.03
N ASP A 109 2.77 -20.64 6.80
CA ASP A 109 2.35 -20.01 8.06
C ASP A 109 3.55 -19.77 8.99
N ASP A 110 4.47 -20.74 9.10
CA ASP A 110 5.70 -20.62 9.89
C ASP A 110 6.56 -19.42 9.46
N MET A 111 6.70 -19.19 8.16
CA MET A 111 7.48 -18.06 7.64
C MET A 111 6.77 -16.72 7.92
N ILE A 112 5.44 -16.67 7.81
CA ILE A 112 4.66 -15.47 8.15
C ILE A 112 4.80 -15.17 9.64
N GLU A 113 4.68 -16.19 10.49
CA GLU A 113 4.80 -16.10 11.94
C GLU A 113 6.19 -15.60 12.35
N ASP A 114 7.25 -16.17 11.77
CA ASP A 114 8.62 -15.77 12.03
C ASP A 114 8.87 -14.31 11.62
N ASN A 115 8.34 -13.87 10.48
CA ASN A 115 8.41 -12.46 10.07
C ASN A 115 7.66 -11.57 11.06
N LEU A 116 6.40 -11.88 11.39
CA LEU A 116 5.64 -11.10 12.37
C LEU A 116 6.38 -10.94 13.71
N LYS A 117 6.96 -12.04 14.24
CA LYS A 117 7.77 -11.99 15.46
C LYS A 117 9.02 -11.14 15.32
N ARG A 118 9.75 -11.26 14.20
CA ARG A 118 10.93 -10.43 13.91
C ARG A 118 10.60 -8.95 13.84
N PHE A 119 9.42 -8.61 13.35
CA PHE A 119 8.90 -7.25 13.31
C PHE A 119 8.22 -6.82 14.62
N GLY A 120 8.39 -7.59 15.71
CA GLY A 120 7.95 -7.20 17.05
C GLY A 120 6.47 -7.42 17.33
N ILE A 121 5.76 -8.22 16.53
CA ILE A 121 4.40 -8.68 16.84
C ILE A 121 4.54 -9.91 17.75
N LYS A 122 4.29 -9.73 19.05
CA LYS A 122 4.55 -10.77 20.06
C LYS A 122 3.66 -12.01 19.91
N ASP A 123 2.38 -11.78 19.64
CA ASP A 123 1.40 -12.82 19.39
C ASP A 123 0.74 -12.58 18.03
N PRO A 124 1.17 -13.31 16.98
CA PRO A 124 0.61 -13.25 15.63
C PRO A 124 -0.86 -13.69 15.51
N PHE A 125 -1.38 -14.40 16.53
CA PHE A 125 -2.71 -15.01 16.52
C PHE A 125 -3.77 -14.15 17.23
N GLN A 126 -3.36 -13.06 17.89
CA GLN A 126 -4.32 -12.14 18.50
C GLN A 126 -5.07 -11.34 17.42
N PRO A 127 -6.34 -10.97 17.64
CA PRO A 127 -7.11 -10.15 16.71
C PRO A 127 -6.40 -8.81 16.42
N SER A 128 -6.45 -8.36 15.16
CA SER A 128 -5.71 -7.18 14.73
C SER A 128 -6.09 -5.91 15.50
N GLU A 129 -7.35 -5.79 15.95
CA GLU A 129 -7.86 -4.67 16.73
C GLU A 129 -7.29 -4.60 18.17
N THR A 130 -6.64 -5.66 18.66
CA THR A 130 -5.98 -5.64 19.98
C THR A 130 -4.51 -5.23 19.91
N LEU A 131 -3.96 -5.09 18.70
CA LEU A 131 -2.59 -4.65 18.46
C LEU A 131 -2.44 -3.15 18.74
N SER A 132 -1.24 -2.74 19.16
CA SER A 132 -0.89 -1.31 19.19
C SER A 132 -0.87 -0.73 17.77
N GLY A 133 -0.99 0.60 17.65
CA GLY A 133 -0.91 1.30 16.35
C GLY A 133 0.35 0.96 15.55
N GLY A 134 1.51 0.89 16.22
CA GLY A 134 2.76 0.49 15.58
C GLY A 134 2.79 -0.97 15.14
N GLU A 135 2.20 -1.88 15.92
CA GLU A 135 2.05 -3.30 15.52
C GLU A 135 1.10 -3.48 14.33
N MET A 136 -0.03 -2.76 14.31
CA MET A 136 -0.95 -2.75 13.16
C MET A 136 -0.24 -2.23 11.90
N GLN A 137 0.54 -1.16 12.03
CA GLN A 137 1.30 -0.58 10.93
C GLN A 137 2.34 -1.55 10.36
N ARG A 138 3.15 -2.18 11.23
CA ARG A 138 4.13 -3.19 10.81
C ARG A 138 3.46 -4.42 10.20
N THR A 139 2.29 -4.83 10.71
CA THR A 139 1.47 -5.90 10.11
C THR A 139 1.00 -5.51 8.71
N ALA A 140 0.52 -4.29 8.50
CA ALA A 140 0.08 -3.80 7.19
C ALA A 140 1.24 -3.69 6.18
N LEU A 141 2.42 -3.28 6.64
CA LEU A 141 3.65 -3.27 5.85
C LEU A 141 4.06 -4.69 5.43
N LEU A 142 4.13 -5.62 6.39
CA LEU A 142 4.44 -7.03 6.13
C LEU A 142 3.44 -7.67 5.16
N ARG A 143 2.14 -7.39 5.31
CA ARG A 143 1.11 -7.85 4.38
C ARG A 143 1.39 -7.42 2.93
N SER A 144 1.81 -6.17 2.72
CA SER A 144 2.13 -5.67 1.39
C SER A 144 3.45 -6.21 0.86
N SER A 145 4.46 -6.36 1.71
CA SER A 145 5.78 -6.92 1.32
C SER A 145 5.68 -8.41 0.95
N LEU A 146 4.99 -9.21 1.77
CA LEU A 146 4.81 -10.65 1.55
C LEU A 146 3.83 -10.98 0.41
N LYS A 147 3.17 -9.98 -0.17
CA LYS A 147 2.36 -10.14 -1.38
C LYS A 147 3.19 -10.46 -2.62
N ASN A 148 4.50 -10.18 -2.59
CA ASN A 148 5.42 -10.33 -3.73
C ASN A 148 4.96 -9.53 -4.96
N CYS A 149 4.86 -8.21 -4.79
CA CYS A 149 4.45 -7.26 -5.82
C CYS A 149 5.59 -6.31 -6.17
N ASP A 150 5.56 -5.75 -7.38
CA ASP A 150 6.65 -4.91 -7.90
C ASP A 150 6.60 -3.47 -7.36
N VAL A 151 5.42 -3.04 -6.87
CA VAL A 151 5.19 -1.66 -6.41
C VAL A 151 4.52 -1.69 -5.05
N ILE A 152 5.13 -1.05 -4.06
CA ILE A 152 4.48 -0.76 -2.78
C ILE A 152 4.14 0.73 -2.73
N ILE A 153 2.85 1.02 -2.60
CA ILE A 153 2.33 2.36 -2.35
C ILE A 153 1.99 2.48 -0.88
N ALA A 154 2.42 3.55 -0.25
CA ALA A 154 2.30 3.72 1.18
C ALA A 154 1.84 5.14 1.52
N ASP A 155 0.65 5.26 2.11
CA ASP A 155 0.07 6.54 2.54
C ASP A 155 0.34 6.75 4.03
N GLU A 156 1.23 7.70 4.34
CA GLU A 156 1.73 8.00 5.68
C GLU A 156 2.20 6.77 6.49
N PRO A 157 3.09 5.92 5.95
CA PRO A 157 3.48 4.64 6.55
C PRO A 157 4.47 4.77 7.71
N THR A 158 4.59 5.95 8.30
CA THR A 158 5.40 6.22 9.50
C THR A 158 4.59 6.94 10.57
N GLY A 159 3.33 7.32 10.30
CA GLY A 159 2.56 8.23 11.15
C GLY A 159 2.22 7.69 12.55
N SER A 160 2.24 6.37 12.76
CA SER A 160 1.97 5.75 14.07
C SER A 160 3.19 5.07 14.71
N LEU A 161 4.40 5.35 14.21
CA LEU A 161 5.66 4.85 14.79
C LEU A 161 6.39 5.96 15.56
N ASP A 162 7.08 5.55 16.63
CA ASP A 162 8.09 6.39 17.26
C ASP A 162 9.35 6.51 16.38
N GLU A 163 10.24 7.45 16.72
CA GLU A 163 11.47 7.69 15.95
C GLU A 163 12.38 6.44 15.87
N GLU A 164 12.41 5.62 16.93
CA GLU A 164 13.22 4.39 16.97
C GLU A 164 12.70 3.33 15.99
N ASN A 165 11.38 3.19 15.84
CA ASN A 165 10.77 2.21 14.94
C ASN A 165 10.57 2.72 13.50
N SER A 166 10.66 4.03 13.26
CA SER A 166 10.44 4.61 11.93
C SER A 166 11.50 4.17 10.91
N ALA A 167 12.73 3.90 11.34
CA ALA A 167 13.81 3.40 10.46
C ALA A 167 13.52 1.98 9.93
N ALA A 168 12.91 1.12 10.76
CA ALA A 168 12.60 -0.26 10.39
C ALA A 168 11.60 -0.39 9.22
N VAL A 169 10.86 0.69 8.90
CA VAL A 169 9.97 0.74 7.72
C VAL A 169 10.75 0.77 6.42
N PHE A 170 11.95 1.36 6.40
CA PHE A 170 12.77 1.50 5.20
C PHE A 170 13.75 0.33 4.98
N ASP A 171 13.93 -0.51 5.99
CA ASP A 171 14.76 -1.73 5.92
C ASP A 171 13.96 -2.98 5.48
N LEU A 172 12.66 -2.80 5.16
CA LEU A 172 11.69 -3.83 4.74
C LEU A 172 11.86 -4.30 3.29
#